data_AF-A0A183G9T4-F1
#
_entry.id   AF-A0A183G9T4-F1
#
_cell.length_a   1.000
_cell.length_b   1.000
_cell.length_c   1.000
_cell.angle_alpha   90.00
_cell.angle_beta   90.00
_cell.angle_gamma   90.00
#
_symmetry.space_group_name_H-M   'P 1'
#
loop_
_entity.id
_entity.type
_entity.pdbx_description
1 polymer ?
#
loop_
_entity_poly.entity_id
_entity_poly.type
_entity_poly.pdbx_seq_one_letter_code
_entity_poly.pdbx_strand_id
1 'polypeptide(L)'
;MCFVLVRDRDRSLVTDAKIVPYETVAPQHRPLICTLKEITHMDRIRNDAIRQKFDVAPMADKMHEARLRWYGHVLRGKEDSVRKIGLNFEVKGKRPRGRPKQRWSDTLHMDLKVVVSTLI
;
A
#
# COMPACT_ATOMS: atom_id res chain seq x y z
N MET A 1 13.86 -7.04 3.15
CA MET A 1 13.29 -6.87 1.79
C MET A 1 12.75 -5.45 1.69
N CYS A 2 13.20 -4.65 0.72
CA CYS A 2 12.64 -3.32 0.52
C CYS A 2 12.02 -3.22 -0.88
N PHE A 3 10.72 -2.94 -0.93
CA PHE A 3 10.00 -2.76 -2.18
C PHE A 3 10.02 -1.27 -2.53
N VAL A 4 10.61 -0.93 -3.67
CA VAL A 4 10.65 0.44 -4.22
C VAL A 4 9.85 0.42 -5.52
N LEU A 5 8.86 1.30 -5.64
CA LEU A 5 8.16 1.51 -6.89
C LEU A 5 9.02 2.42 -7.78
N VAL A 6 9.62 1.86 -8.81
CA VAL A 6 10.43 2.62 -9.77
C VAL A 6 9.51 3.21 -10.84
N ARG A 7 9.65 4.50 -11.14
CA ARG A 7 8.92 5.15 -12.25
C ARG A 7 9.45 4.60 -13.57
N ASP A 8 8.61 4.52 -14.59
CA ASP A 8 9.01 3.95 -15.89
C ASP A 8 10.20 4.72 -16.53
N ARG A 9 10.27 6.05 -16.32
CA ARG A 9 11.41 6.88 -16.73
C ARG A 9 12.75 6.48 -16.10
N ASP A 10 12.71 5.91 -14.90
CA ASP A 10 13.88 5.50 -14.11
C ASP A 10 14.25 4.02 -14.39
N ARG A 11 13.56 3.35 -15.34
CA ARG A 11 13.76 1.94 -15.70
C ARG A 11 15.17 1.63 -16.22
N SER A 12 15.85 2.60 -16.83
CA SER A 12 17.22 2.44 -17.35
C SER A 12 18.25 2.15 -16.25
N LEU A 13 17.94 2.47 -15.00
CA LEU A 13 18.77 2.24 -13.82
C LEU A 13 18.55 0.85 -13.20
N VAL A 14 17.58 0.08 -13.69
CA VAL A 14 17.26 -1.28 -13.25
C VAL A 14 17.92 -2.30 -14.18
N THR A 15 18.69 -3.25 -13.63
CA THR A 15 19.35 -4.33 -14.39
C THR A 15 18.53 -5.61 -14.48
N ASP A 16 17.81 -5.94 -13.41
CA ASP A 16 16.96 -7.12 -13.32
C ASP A 16 15.70 -6.75 -12.55
N ALA A 17 14.56 -7.32 -12.93
CA ALA A 17 13.28 -7.09 -12.27
C ALA A 17 12.43 -8.36 -12.30
N LYS A 18 12.01 -8.84 -11.13
CA LYS A 18 11.17 -10.02 -10.97
C LYS A 18 9.84 -9.63 -10.33
N ILE A 19 8.74 -10.07 -10.93
CA ILE A 19 7.40 -9.93 -10.35
C ILE A 19 7.32 -10.84 -9.13
N VAL A 20 6.90 -10.29 -7.99
CA VAL A 20 6.63 -11.07 -6.79
C VAL A 20 5.36 -11.91 -7.03
N PRO A 21 5.40 -13.24 -6.85
CA PRO A 21 4.22 -14.09 -7.02
C PRO A 21 3.04 -13.65 -6.16
N TYR A 22 1.84 -13.78 -6.73
CA TYR A 22 0.56 -13.31 -6.18
C TYR A 22 0.13 -13.98 -4.86
N GLU A 23 0.90 -14.96 -4.38
CA GLU A 23 0.63 -15.70 -3.14
C GLU A 23 0.82 -14.84 -1.87
N THR A 24 1.57 -13.73 -1.99
CA THR A 24 1.96 -12.88 -0.85
C THR A 24 1.44 -11.44 -0.93
N VAL A 25 0.81 -11.04 -2.04
CA VAL A 25 0.42 -9.64 -2.29
C VAL A 25 -0.89 -9.55 -3.08
N ALA A 26 -1.70 -8.53 -2.80
CA ALA A 26 -2.97 -8.32 -3.49
C ALA A 26 -2.75 -8.18 -5.02
N PRO A 27 -3.55 -8.85 -5.89
CA PRO A 27 -3.33 -8.94 -7.34
C PRO A 27 -3.25 -7.59 -8.07
N GLN A 28 -3.84 -6.54 -7.50
CA GLN A 28 -3.85 -5.20 -8.04
C GLN A 28 -2.48 -4.50 -8.00
N HIS A 29 -1.58 -4.94 -7.13
CA HIS A 29 -0.22 -4.44 -7.08
C HIS A 29 0.65 -5.52 -7.73
N ARG A 30 1.44 -5.16 -8.74
CA ARG A 30 2.50 -6.01 -9.30
C ARG A 30 3.83 -5.51 -8.73
N PRO A 31 4.19 -5.84 -7.48
CA PRO A 31 5.47 -5.43 -6.94
C PRO A 31 6.56 -6.16 -7.72
N LEU A 32 7.56 -5.37 -8.10
CA LEU A 32 8.78 -5.87 -8.70
C LEU A 32 9.88 -5.84 -7.63
N ILE A 33 10.65 -6.92 -7.55
CA ILE A 33 11.97 -6.91 -6.91
C ILE A 33 12.96 -6.56 -8.02
N CYS A 34 13.63 -5.42 -7.90
CA CYS A 34 14.57 -4.93 -8.90
C CYS A 34 15.96 -4.69 -8.35
N THR A 35 16.98 -4.96 -9.16
CA THR A 35 18.38 -4.62 -8.88
C THR A 35 18.72 -3.28 -9.52
N LEU A 36 19.31 -2.37 -8.74
CA LEU A 36 19.72 -1.05 -9.21
C LEU A 36 21.20 -1.09 -9.62
N LYS A 37 21.53 -0.57 -10.81
CA LYS A 37 22.88 -0.65 -11.43
C LYS A 37 24.01 -0.15 -10.54
N GLU A 38 23.76 0.85 -9.71
CA GLU A 38 24.77 1.56 -8.91
C GLU A 38 24.67 1.26 -7.42
N ILE A 39 23.79 0.35 -7.00
CA ILE A 39 23.56 0.07 -5.58
C ILE A 39 23.69 -1.43 -5.36
N THR A 40 24.74 -1.79 -4.63
CA THR A 40 25.00 -3.15 -4.18
C THR A 40 24.57 -3.32 -2.74
N HIS A 41 24.37 -4.57 -2.32
CA HIS A 41 24.07 -4.88 -0.91
C HIS A 41 25.22 -4.47 0.03
N MET A 42 26.46 -4.42 -0.49
CA MET A 42 27.65 -4.05 0.28
C MET A 42 27.69 -2.57 0.66
N ASP A 43 27.00 -1.72 -0.09
CA ASP A 43 26.94 -0.28 0.19
C ASP A 43 26.13 0.03 1.45
N ARG A 44 25.37 -0.95 1.98
CA ARG A 44 24.55 -0.85 3.21
C ARG A 44 23.67 0.42 3.24
N ILE A 45 23.27 0.90 2.06
CA ILE A 45 22.45 2.10 1.91
C ILE A 45 21.08 1.83 2.51
N ARG A 46 20.63 2.73 3.36
CA ARG A 46 19.30 2.64 3.95
C ARG A 46 18.21 2.90 2.90
N ASN A 47 17.07 2.26 3.09
CA ASN A 47 15.97 2.30 2.13
C ASN A 47 15.34 3.69 1.94
N ASP A 48 15.40 4.52 2.96
CA ASP A 48 15.02 5.95 2.91
C ASP A 48 15.89 6.74 1.94
N ALA A 49 17.22 6.55 1.97
CA ALA A 49 18.14 7.19 1.04
C ALA A 49 17.89 6.77 -0.42
N ILE A 50 17.56 5.48 -0.65
CA ILE A 50 17.16 5.00 -1.98
C ILE A 50 15.88 5.73 -2.41
N ARG A 51 14.84 5.74 -1.58
CA ARG A 51 13.58 6.43 -1.87
C ARG A 51 13.77 7.92 -2.15
N GLN A 52 14.65 8.59 -1.41
CA GLN A 52 15.00 9.99 -1.62
C GLN A 52 15.69 10.20 -2.98
N LYS A 53 16.64 9.34 -3.36
CA LYS A 53 17.33 9.41 -4.67
C LYS A 53 16.34 9.31 -5.83
N PHE A 54 15.32 8.46 -5.69
CA PHE A 54 14.29 8.28 -6.74
C PHE A 54 13.07 9.17 -6.57
N ASP A 55 12.99 9.99 -5.53
CA ASP A 55 11.79 10.79 -5.22
C ASP A 55 10.52 9.91 -5.18
N VAL A 56 10.61 8.79 -4.45
CA VAL A 56 9.54 7.79 -4.32
C VAL A 56 9.03 7.78 -2.90
N ALA A 57 7.73 8.02 -2.73
CA ALA A 57 7.07 7.90 -1.42
C ALA A 57 7.16 6.47 -0.86
N PRO A 58 7.24 6.31 0.47
CA PRO A 58 7.07 5.01 1.12
C PRO A 58 5.87 4.22 0.60
N MET A 59 6.04 2.91 0.43
CA MET A 59 4.95 2.02 0.00
C MET A 59 3.72 2.11 0.92
N ALA A 60 3.95 2.28 2.23
CA ALA A 60 2.86 2.45 3.20
C ALA A 60 1.95 3.63 2.86
N ASP A 61 2.54 4.76 2.44
CA ASP A 61 1.82 5.97 2.06
C ASP A 61 1.04 5.76 0.76
N LYS A 62 1.62 5.04 -0.21
CA LYS A 62 0.90 4.65 -1.43
C LYS A 62 -0.27 3.72 -1.17
N MET A 63 -0.10 2.77 -0.25
CA MET A 63 -1.21 1.90 0.18
C MET A 63 -2.30 2.70 0.89
N HIS A 64 -1.92 3.63 1.77
CA HIS A 64 -2.83 4.54 2.44
C HIS A 64 -3.63 5.42 1.46
N GLU A 65 -2.94 6.07 0.51
CA GLU A 65 -3.54 6.87 -0.56
C GLU A 65 -4.56 6.05 -1.39
N ALA A 66 -4.20 4.81 -1.76
CA ALA A 66 -5.08 3.92 -2.50
C ALA A 66 -6.33 3.52 -1.69
N ARG A 67 -6.18 3.23 -0.40
CA ARG A 67 -7.31 2.91 0.50
C ARG A 67 -8.29 4.08 0.61
N LEU A 68 -7.78 5.29 0.83
CA LEU A 68 -8.62 6.49 0.94
C LEU A 68 -9.29 6.86 -0.38
N ARG A 69 -8.62 6.69 -1.52
CA ARG A 69 -9.25 6.85 -2.84
C ARG A 69 -10.41 5.88 -3.05
N TRP A 70 -10.21 4.61 -2.69
CA TRP A 70 -11.27 3.61 -2.75
C TRP A 70 -12.42 3.95 -1.81
N TYR A 71 -12.13 4.36 -0.58
CA TYR A 71 -13.13 4.81 0.39
C TYR A 71 -13.95 6.00 -0.12
N GLY A 72 -13.29 7.04 -0.64
CA GLY A 72 -13.98 8.18 -1.26
C GLY A 72 -14.84 7.75 -2.45
N HIS A 73 -14.40 6.78 -3.25
CA HIS A 73 -15.22 6.21 -4.32
C HIS A 73 -16.45 5.46 -3.78
N VAL A 74 -16.34 4.75 -2.65
CA VAL A 74 -17.50 4.13 -1.98
C VAL A 74 -18.48 5.19 -1.49
N LEU A 75 -17.99 6.27 -0.86
CA LEU A 75 -18.83 7.33 -0.31
C LEU A 75 -19.64 8.06 -1.38
N ARG A 76 -19.04 8.30 -2.56
CA ARG A 76 -19.74 8.91 -3.71
C ARG A 76 -20.73 7.98 -4.40
N GLY A 77 -20.75 6.69 -4.04
CA GLY A 77 -21.70 5.71 -4.58
C GLY A 77 -23.09 5.84 -3.96
N LYS A 78 -24.06 5.19 -4.61
CA LYS A 78 -25.44 5.09 -4.11
C LYS A 78 -25.52 4.31 -2.79
N GLU A 79 -26.49 4.66 -1.95
CA GLU A 79 -26.67 4.07 -0.61
C GLU A 79 -26.97 2.57 -0.65
N ASP A 80 -27.74 2.14 -1.65
CA ASP A 80 -28.14 0.76 -1.91
C ASP A 80 -27.03 -0.08 -2.58
N SER A 81 -25.87 0.52 -2.90
CA SER A 81 -24.79 -0.24 -3.51
C SER A 81 -24.19 -1.25 -2.52
N VAL A 82 -23.93 -2.47 -2.99
CA VAL A 82 -23.34 -3.57 -2.20
C VAL A 82 -22.08 -3.12 -1.45
N ARG A 83 -21.28 -2.25 -2.08
CA ARG A 83 -20.04 -1.75 -1.48
C ARG A 83 -20.29 -0.83 -0.28
N LYS A 84 -21.30 0.04 -0.35
CA LYS A 84 -21.63 0.99 0.72
C LYS A 84 -22.36 0.29 1.87
N ILE A 85 -23.28 -0.63 1.54
CA ILE A 85 -23.89 -1.54 2.51
C ILE A 85 -22.81 -2.34 3.24
N GLY A 86 -21.89 -2.97 2.51
CA GLY A 86 -20.81 -3.78 3.09
C GLY A 86 -19.82 -2.96 3.93
N LEU A 87 -19.58 -1.70 3.59
CA LEU A 87 -18.77 -0.78 4.37
C LEU A 87 -19.40 -0.45 5.74
N ASN A 88 -20.73 -0.29 5.78
CA ASN A 88 -21.48 0.03 6.99
C ASN A 88 -21.91 -1.22 7.79
N PHE A 89 -21.68 -2.42 7.25
CA PHE A 89 -22.14 -3.67 7.86
C PHE A 89 -21.29 -4.08 9.07
N GLU A 90 -21.94 -4.24 10.22
CA GLU A 90 -21.28 -4.71 11.44
C GLU A 90 -21.53 -6.20 11.68
N VAL A 91 -20.47 -7.01 11.57
CA VAL A 91 -20.53 -8.44 11.92
C VAL A 91 -20.52 -8.59 13.45
N LYS A 92 -21.64 -9.03 14.02
CA LYS A 92 -21.78 -9.39 15.44
C LYS A 92 -21.08 -10.71 15.74
N GLY A 93 -20.51 -10.83 16.94
CA GLY A 93 -19.88 -12.06 17.45
C GLY A 93 -18.36 -12.02 17.57
N LYS A 94 -17.80 -13.03 18.25
CA LYS A 94 -16.34 -13.18 18.43
C LYS A 94 -15.74 -13.91 17.22
N ARG A 95 -14.59 -13.42 16.73
CA ARG A 95 -13.87 -14.10 15.65
C ARG A 95 -13.17 -15.36 16.16
N PRO A 96 -13.12 -16.43 15.36
CA PRO A 96 -12.31 -17.61 15.67
C PRO A 96 -10.82 -17.27 15.65
N ARG A 97 -10.01 -18.09 16.33
CA ARG A 97 -8.55 -17.96 16.34
C ARG A 97 -8.00 -18.22 14.93
N GLY A 98 -7.04 -17.41 14.49
CA GLY A 98 -6.30 -17.58 13.23
C GLY A 98 -6.31 -16.36 12.31
N ARG A 99 -7.43 -15.63 12.20
CA ARG A 99 -7.50 -14.42 11.35
C ARG A 99 -6.90 -13.20 12.08
N PRO A 100 -6.20 -12.28 11.37
CA PRO A 100 -5.77 -11.01 11.94
C PRO A 100 -6.92 -10.27 12.65
N LYS A 101 -6.65 -9.73 13.83
CA LYS A 101 -7.65 -9.00 14.63
C LYS A 101 -8.12 -7.72 13.92
N GLN A 102 -7.19 -7.04 13.23
CA GLN A 102 -7.41 -5.78 12.53
C GLN A 102 -8.41 -5.94 11.37
N ARG A 103 -9.47 -5.13 11.39
CA ARG A 103 -10.45 -4.99 10.31
C ARG A 103 -9.99 -3.93 9.32
N TRP A 104 -10.58 -3.98 8.13
CA TRP A 104 -10.47 -2.89 7.16
C TRP A 104 -10.94 -1.56 7.73
N SER A 105 -12.05 -1.55 8.47
CA SER A 105 -12.57 -0.37 9.18
C SER A 105 -11.56 0.22 10.15
N ASP A 106 -10.83 -0.63 10.90
CA ASP A 106 -9.86 -0.19 11.90
C ASP A 106 -8.69 0.52 11.21
N THR A 107 -8.19 -0.05 10.11
CA THR A 107 -7.16 0.57 9.26
C THR A 107 -7.62 1.89 8.68
N LEU A 108 -8.86 1.96 8.16
CA LEU A 108 -9.43 3.20 7.63
C LEU A 108 -9.54 4.30 8.69
N HIS A 109 -9.92 3.96 9.92
CA HIS A 109 -9.96 4.93 11.01
C HIS A 109 -8.57 5.47 11.36
N MET A 110 -7.54 4.60 11.34
CA MET A 110 -6.16 5.06 11.52
C MET A 110 -5.74 5.98 10.37
N ASP A 111 -6.07 5.62 9.13
CA ASP A 111 -5.76 6.42 7.96
C ASP A 111 -6.40 7.81 8.02
N LEU A 112 -7.70 7.88 8.34
CA LEU A 112 -8.40 9.15 8.47
C LEU A 112 -7.82 10.03 9.59
N LYS A 113 -7.39 9.44 10.72
CA LYS A 113 -6.70 10.19 11.78
C LYS A 113 -5.41 10.84 11.28
N VAL A 114 -4.61 10.14 10.48
CA VAL A 114 -3.38 10.70 9.91
C VAL A 114 -3.68 11.90 9.02
N VAL A 115 -4.67 11.78 8.13
CA VAL A 115 -5.08 12.89 7.26
C VAL A 115 -5.57 14.09 8.06
N VAL A 116 -6.46 13.86 9.05
CA VAL A 116 -7.00 14.95 9.89
C VAL A 116 -5.88 15.65 10.66
N SER A 117 -4.93 14.91 11.23
CA SER A 117 -3.78 15.49 11.96
C SER A 117 -2.76 16.23 11.07
N THR A 118 -2.79 16.02 9.75
CA THR A 118 -1.87 16.68 8.80
C THR A 118 -2.48 17.94 8.18
N LEU A 119 -3.80 18.13 8.33
CA LEU A 119 -4.57 19.27 7.81
C LEU A 119 -4.90 20.33 8.88
N ILE A 120 -4.47 20.11 10.13
CA ILE A 120 -4.55 21.03 11.27
C ILE A 120 -3.13 21.47 11.60
#